data_AF-A0A8J6XDQ8-F1
#
_entry.id   AF-A0A8J6XDQ8-F1
#
_cell.length_a   1.000
_cell.length_b   1.000
_cell.length_c   1.000
_cell.angle_alpha   90.00
_cell.angle_beta   90.00
_cell.angle_gamma   90.00
#
_symmetry.space_group_name_H-M   'P 1'
#
loop_
_entity.id
_entity.type
_entity.pdbx_description
1 polymer ?
#
loop_
_entity_poly.entity_id
_entity_poly.type
_entity_poly.pdbx_seq_one_letter_code
_entity_poly.pdbx_strand_id
1 'polypeptide(L)'
;MSDQPLGKPRPLWRVIFLSVVTLMLYYGWYKWIIQEELRRYNGYGWSGTLCLAPFVLGVAVPQALRIFDPDVPGWFGWFSLLGVAWIYIVQFKLYKTVNELYRQAGMKEPLCASWIFVPGLNLIVGLRQIHFLSQFWAREQGILVKDALAENIPLLSANV
;
A
#
# COMPACT_ATOMS: atom_id res chain seq x y z
N MET A 1 -27.47 3.62 -6.73
CA MET A 1 -26.24 3.59 -5.93
C MET A 1 -25.94 2.11 -5.73
N SER A 2 -24.78 1.60 -6.15
CA SER A 2 -24.50 0.17 -5.99
C SER A 2 -24.36 -0.15 -4.50
N ASP A 3 -24.95 -1.26 -4.04
CA ASP A 3 -24.86 -1.76 -2.66
C ASP A 3 -23.45 -2.27 -2.29
N GLN A 4 -22.41 -1.82 -3.00
CA GLN A 4 -21.05 -2.29 -2.81
C GLN A 4 -20.43 -1.64 -1.55
N PRO A 5 -19.77 -2.43 -0.69
CA PRO A 5 -19.13 -1.92 0.51
C PRO A 5 -17.97 -0.99 0.13
N LEU A 6 -18.16 0.32 0.28
CA LEU A 6 -17.14 1.34 -0.01
C LEU A 6 -16.03 1.33 1.03
N GLY A 7 -14.79 1.56 0.59
CA GLY A 7 -13.64 1.72 1.48
C GLY A 7 -13.61 3.09 2.17
N LYS A 8 -12.84 3.24 3.25
CA LYS A 8 -12.76 4.52 3.98
C LYS A 8 -11.70 5.45 3.36
N PRO A 9 -12.04 6.70 2.99
CA PRO A 9 -11.05 7.67 2.57
C PRO A 9 -10.10 8.01 3.71
N ARG A 10 -8.79 7.98 3.42
CA ARG A 10 -7.71 8.19 4.38
C ARG A 10 -6.69 9.15 3.75
N PRO A 11 -6.71 10.45 4.10
CA PRO A 11 -5.82 11.43 3.49
C PRO A 11 -4.34 11.09 3.75
N LEU A 12 -3.49 11.40 2.78
CA LEU A 12 -2.08 11.05 2.77
C LEU A 12 -1.36 11.52 4.04
N TRP A 13 -1.60 12.76 4.45
CA TRP A 13 -0.96 13.33 5.65
C TRP A 13 -1.25 12.54 6.93
N ARG A 14 -2.49 12.04 7.10
CA ARG A 14 -2.85 11.23 8.27
C ARG A 14 -2.09 9.91 8.24
N VAL A 15 -2.00 9.29 7.07
CA VAL A 15 -1.27 8.02 6.91
C VAL A 15 0.21 8.23 7.21
N ILE A 16 0.84 9.27 6.67
CA ILE A 16 2.25 9.57 6.93
C ILE A 16 2.47 9.85 8.42
N PHE A 17 1.70 10.78 9.01
CA PHE A 17 1.86 11.18 10.41
C PHE A 17 1.72 9.98 11.36
N LEU A 18 0.65 9.20 11.22
CA LEU A 18 0.43 8.03 12.05
C LEU A 18 1.49 6.96 11.82
N SER A 19 1.97 6.79 10.58
CA SER A 19 3.07 5.86 10.30
C SER A 19 4.36 6.29 10.99
N VAL A 20 4.69 7.58 11.01
CA VAL A 20 5.89 8.08 11.71
C VAL A 20 5.77 7.91 13.22
N VAL A 21 4.66 8.36 13.81
CA VAL A 21 4.43 8.30 15.27
C VAL A 21 4.38 6.86 15.80
N THR A 22 3.91 5.91 14.98
CA THR A 22 3.80 4.49 15.36
C THR A 22 4.96 3.64 14.87
N LEU A 23 6.08 4.24 14.43
CA LEU A 23 7.25 3.51 13.90
C LEU A 23 6.88 2.49 12.80
N MET A 24 6.09 2.93 11.83
CA MET A 24 5.57 2.19 10.67
C MET A 24 4.52 1.11 10.98
N LEU A 25 4.12 0.90 12.23
CA LEU A 25 3.05 -0.06 12.57
C LEU A 25 1.73 0.32 11.91
N TYR A 26 1.36 1.60 11.93
CA TYR A 26 0.16 2.09 11.25
C TYR A 26 0.23 1.89 9.74
N TYR A 27 1.42 1.99 9.13
CA TYR A 27 1.58 1.74 7.70
C TYR A 27 1.26 0.28 7.34
N GLY A 28 1.73 -0.66 8.15
CA GLY A 28 1.40 -2.07 8.02
C GLY A 28 -0.11 -2.31 8.14
N TRP A 29 -0.74 -1.79 9.19
CA TRP A 29 -2.19 -1.88 9.36
C TRP A 29 -2.96 -1.23 8.19
N TYR A 30 -2.50 -0.08 7.71
CA TYR A 30 -3.08 0.60 6.56
C TYR A 30 -3.04 -0.27 5.31
N LYS A 31 -1.90 -0.90 5.00
CA LYS A 31 -1.78 -1.83 3.86
C LYS A 31 -2.70 -3.04 3.99
N TRP A 32 -2.87 -3.54 5.21
CA TRP A 32 -3.80 -4.63 5.50
C TRP A 32 -5.25 -4.24 5.19
N ILE A 33 -5.72 -3.12 5.75
CA ILE A 33 -7.12 -2.73 5.68
C ILE A 33 -7.55 -2.34 4.27
N ILE A 34 -6.70 -1.63 3.50
CA ILE A 34 -7.06 -1.24 2.13
C ILE A 34 -7.23 -2.45 1.22
N GLN A 35 -6.48 -3.54 1.44
CA GLN A 35 -6.62 -4.73 0.64
C GLN A 35 -7.88 -5.50 0.97
N GLU A 36 -8.27 -5.55 2.24
CA GLU A 36 -9.57 -6.08 2.63
C GLU A 36 -10.72 -5.25 2.06
N GLU A 37 -10.62 -3.92 2.08
CA GLU A 37 -11.61 -3.03 1.45
C GLU A 37 -11.70 -3.27 -0.05
N LEU A 38 -10.56 -3.32 -0.76
CA LEU A 38 -10.51 -3.60 -2.19
C LEU A 38 -11.06 -4.98 -2.54
N ARG A 39 -10.77 -6.00 -1.72
CA ARG A 39 -11.29 -7.37 -1.89
C ARG A 39 -12.81 -7.42 -1.71
N ARG A 40 -13.34 -6.70 -0.72
CA ARG A 40 -14.78 -6.61 -0.46
C ARG A 40 -15.50 -5.84 -1.56
N TYR A 41 -14.92 -4.74 -2.03
CA TYR A 41 -15.48 -3.92 -3.09
C TYR A 41 -15.50 -4.63 -4.45
N ASN A 42 -14.37 -5.23 -4.84
CA ASN A 42 -14.27 -5.93 -6.13
C ASN A 42 -14.92 -7.33 -6.12
N GLY A 43 -15.19 -7.90 -4.94
CA GLY A 43 -15.64 -9.30 -4.79
C GLY A 43 -14.55 -10.36 -5.02
N TYR A 44 -13.35 -9.95 -5.45
CA TYR A 44 -12.16 -10.77 -5.64
C TYR A 44 -10.91 -10.00 -5.21
N GLY A 45 -9.84 -10.71 -4.83
CA GLY A 45 -8.59 -10.06 -4.40
C GLY A 45 -7.81 -10.89 -3.38
N TRP A 46 -6.61 -10.44 -3.05
CA TRP A 46 -5.84 -11.03 -1.96
C TRP A 46 -6.30 -10.47 -0.63
N SER A 47 -6.30 -11.31 0.40
CA SER A 47 -6.56 -10.85 1.76
C SER A 47 -5.38 -10.00 2.24
N GLY A 48 -5.67 -9.03 3.11
CA GLY A 48 -4.65 -8.25 3.80
C GLY A 48 -3.64 -9.16 4.51
N THR A 49 -4.12 -10.27 5.07
CA THR A 49 -3.31 -11.26 5.77
C THR A 49 -2.33 -11.97 4.84
N LEU A 50 -2.76 -12.38 3.63
CA LEU A 50 -1.88 -13.02 2.65
C LEU A 50 -0.75 -12.09 2.18
N CYS A 51 -1.01 -10.80 2.19
CA CYS A 51 -0.04 -9.80 1.75
C CYS A 51 0.98 -9.41 2.83
N LEU A 52 0.58 -9.39 4.10
CA LEU A 52 1.47 -9.00 5.21
C LEU A 52 2.13 -10.18 5.91
N ALA A 53 1.44 -11.32 6.06
CA ALA A 53 1.98 -12.46 6.80
C ALA A 53 3.30 -12.98 6.23
N PRO A 54 3.49 -13.14 4.90
CA PRO A 54 4.76 -13.61 4.36
C PRO A 54 5.88 -12.57 4.48
N PHE A 55 5.56 -11.28 4.57
CA PHE A 55 6.56 -10.25 4.88
C PHE A 55 6.98 -10.33 6.36
N VAL A 56 6.03 -10.41 7.29
CA VAL A 56 6.33 -10.53 8.72
C VAL A 56 7.08 -11.82 9.02
N LEU A 57 6.62 -12.95 8.50
CA LEU A 57 7.28 -14.24 8.67
C LEU A 57 8.61 -14.30 7.90
N GLY A 58 8.67 -13.75 6.69
CA GLY A 58 9.87 -13.78 5.86
C GLY A 58 10.97 -12.84 6.33
N VAL A 59 10.63 -11.72 6.98
CA VAL A 59 11.61 -10.71 7.43
C VAL A 59 11.78 -10.71 8.93
N ALA A 60 10.69 -10.59 9.71
CA ALA A 60 10.81 -10.43 11.16
C ALA A 60 11.33 -11.70 11.84
N VAL A 61 10.91 -12.90 11.39
CA VAL A 61 11.38 -14.16 12.01
C VAL A 61 12.87 -14.42 11.74
N PRO A 62 13.39 -14.39 10.49
CA PRO A 62 14.82 -14.58 10.25
C PRO A 62 15.70 -13.52 10.92
N GLN A 63 15.23 -12.27 10.98
CA GLN A 63 15.98 -11.19 11.62
C GLN A 63 15.97 -11.30 13.15
N ALA A 64 14.83 -11.66 13.77
CA ALA A 64 14.78 -11.91 15.20
C ALA A 64 15.66 -13.10 15.59
N LEU A 65 15.58 -14.21 14.86
CA LEU A 65 16.42 -15.38 15.09
C LEU A 65 17.91 -15.03 14.98
N ARG A 66 18.32 -14.27 13.96
CA ARG A 66 19.72 -13.83 13.82
C ARG A 66 20.21 -12.95 14.98
N ILE A 67 19.34 -12.15 15.61
CA ILE A 67 19.73 -11.21 16.67
C ILE A 67 19.75 -11.90 18.04
N PHE A 68 18.77 -12.78 18.30
CA PHE A 68 18.56 -13.35 19.63
C PHE A 68 19.12 -14.77 19.79
N ASP A 69 19.44 -15.46 18.69
CA ASP A 69 19.96 -16.82 18.72
C ASP A 69 21.37 -16.88 18.08
N PRO A 70 22.44 -17.06 18.89
CA PRO A 70 23.81 -17.15 18.41
C PRO A 70 24.10 -18.45 17.62
N ASP A 71 23.24 -19.47 17.72
CA ASP A 71 23.41 -20.75 17.03
C ASP A 71 22.84 -20.71 15.60
N VAL A 72 22.11 -19.65 15.23
CA VAL A 72 21.55 -19.48 13.89
C VAL A 72 22.65 -19.03 12.92
N PRO A 73 22.92 -19.80 11.85
CA PRO A 73 23.92 -19.42 10.87
C PRO A 73 23.61 -18.06 10.24
N GLY A 74 24.62 -17.20 10.10
CA GLY A 74 24.45 -15.85 9.54
C GLY A 74 23.84 -15.81 8.14
N TRP A 75 23.90 -16.91 7.38
CA TRP A 75 23.27 -17.03 6.07
C TRP A 75 21.74 -17.13 6.15
N PHE A 76 21.16 -17.53 7.28
CA PHE A 76 19.71 -17.64 7.47
C PHE A 76 19.01 -16.28 7.31
N GLY A 77 19.71 -15.18 7.62
CA GLY A 77 19.22 -13.83 7.36
C GLY A 77 18.92 -13.54 5.90
N TRP A 78 19.53 -14.25 4.94
CA TRP A 78 19.25 -14.07 3.50
C TRP A 78 17.81 -14.49 3.11
N PHE A 79 17.13 -15.32 3.92
CA PHE A 79 15.70 -15.61 3.70
C PHE A 79 14.82 -14.36 3.79
N SER A 80 15.29 -13.30 4.46
CA SER A 80 14.64 -11.98 4.45
C SER A 80 14.44 -11.41 3.05
N LEU A 81 15.29 -11.78 2.09
CA LEU A 81 15.12 -11.39 0.68
C LEU A 81 13.83 -11.93 0.07
N LEU A 82 13.35 -13.11 0.48
CA LEU A 82 12.07 -13.65 0.00
C LEU A 82 10.89 -12.82 0.51
N GLY A 83 10.93 -12.39 1.77
CA GLY A 83 9.94 -11.48 2.34
C GLY A 83 9.94 -10.12 1.66
N VAL A 84 11.12 -9.61 1.31
CA VAL A 84 11.27 -8.37 0.52
C VAL A 84 10.71 -8.56 -0.90
N ALA A 85 11.08 -9.63 -1.61
CA ALA A 85 10.53 -9.91 -2.93
C ALA A 85 9.00 -10.01 -2.90
N TRP A 86 8.44 -10.63 -1.86
CA TRP A 86 7.00 -10.74 -1.67
C TRP A 86 6.32 -9.38 -1.53
N ILE A 87 6.86 -8.47 -0.69
CA ILE A 87 6.22 -7.15 -0.52
C ILE A 87 6.24 -6.33 -1.82
N TYR A 88 7.25 -6.51 -2.68
CA TYR A 88 7.29 -5.90 -4.01
C TYR A 88 6.19 -6.46 -4.92
N ILE A 89 5.97 -7.78 -4.93
CA ILE A 89 4.87 -8.41 -5.68
C ILE A 89 3.52 -7.88 -5.21
N VAL A 90 3.31 -7.82 -3.89
CA VAL A 90 2.09 -7.28 -3.28
C VAL A 90 1.87 -5.83 -3.68
N GLN A 91 2.92 -4.99 -3.63
CA GLN A 91 2.82 -3.58 -4.03
C GLN A 91 2.48 -3.42 -5.51
N PHE A 92 3.15 -4.17 -6.39
CA PHE A 92 2.88 -4.12 -7.82
C PHE A 92 1.42 -4.49 -8.14
N LYS A 93 0.92 -5.54 -7.50
CA LYS A 93 -0.49 -5.96 -7.64
C LYS A 93 -1.44 -4.87 -7.14
N LEU A 94 -1.16 -4.29 -5.97
CA LEU A 94 -1.99 -3.22 -5.41
C LEU A 94 -2.06 -2.02 -6.37
N TYR A 95 -0.95 -1.62 -7.00
CA TYR A 95 -0.94 -0.54 -7.99
C TYR A 95 -1.82 -0.85 -9.19
N LYS A 96 -1.74 -2.07 -9.72
CA LYS A 96 -2.64 -2.52 -10.79
C LYS A 96 -4.11 -2.50 -10.37
N THR A 97 -4.42 -2.91 -9.15
CA THR A 97 -5.81 -2.88 -8.64
C THR A 97 -6.34 -1.46 -8.53
N VAL A 98 -5.53 -0.50 -8.06
CA VAL A 98 -5.94 0.90 -7.98
C VAL A 98 -6.12 1.50 -9.38
N ASN A 99 -5.23 1.20 -10.33
CA ASN A 99 -5.41 1.63 -11.73
C ASN A 99 -6.68 1.04 -12.34
N GLU A 100 -6.96 -0.23 -12.08
CA GLU A 100 -8.16 -0.90 -12.56
C GLU A 100 -9.43 -0.22 -12.03
N LEU A 101 -9.45 0.18 -10.75
CA LEU A 101 -10.56 0.95 -10.19
C LEU A 101 -10.79 2.26 -10.93
N TYR A 102 -9.72 3.01 -11.19
CA TYR A 102 -9.81 4.27 -11.94
C TYR A 102 -10.30 4.03 -13.37
N ARG A 103 -9.79 3.00 -14.04
CA ARG A 103 -10.18 2.61 -15.40
C ARG A 103 -11.65 2.23 -15.48
N GLN A 104 -12.15 1.45 -14.52
CA GLN A 104 -13.56 1.05 -14.44
C GLN A 104 -14.48 2.25 -14.21
N ALA A 105 -14.02 3.25 -13.47
CA ALA A 105 -14.73 4.51 -13.28
C ALA A 105 -14.57 5.50 -14.46
N GLY A 106 -13.99 5.08 -15.59
CA GLY A 106 -13.77 5.92 -16.77
C GLY A 106 -12.72 7.02 -16.57
N MET A 107 -11.86 6.89 -15.56
CA MET A 107 -10.81 7.83 -15.23
C MET A 107 -9.45 7.34 -15.73
N LYS A 108 -8.52 8.30 -15.89
CA LYS A 108 -7.12 8.00 -16.23
C LYS A 108 -6.40 7.30 -15.08
N GLU A 109 -5.62 6.29 -15.42
CA GLU A 109 -4.82 5.50 -14.48
C GLU A 109 -3.76 6.36 -13.76
N PRO A 110 -3.79 6.43 -12.43
CA PRO A 110 -2.95 7.37 -11.70
C PRO A 110 -1.55 6.87 -11.34
N LEU A 111 -1.28 5.56 -11.44
CA LEU A 111 -0.02 4.94 -10.98
C LEU A 111 0.76 4.31 -12.13
N CYS A 112 2.02 4.68 -12.29
CA CYS A 112 2.94 3.96 -13.17
C CYS A 112 3.56 2.77 -12.43
N ALA A 113 3.02 1.57 -12.62
CA ALA A 113 3.49 0.37 -11.92
C ALA A 113 4.98 0.05 -12.18
N SER A 114 5.54 0.49 -13.31
CA SER A 114 6.97 0.34 -13.65
C SER A 114 7.91 1.16 -12.75
N TRP A 115 7.43 2.24 -12.12
CA TRP A 115 8.23 3.09 -11.26
C TRP A 115 8.60 2.42 -9.92
N ILE A 116 7.97 1.30 -9.56
CA ILE A 116 8.35 0.52 -8.38
C ILE A 116 9.80 -0.02 -8.48
N PHE A 117 10.29 -0.25 -9.70
CA PHE A 117 11.63 -0.78 -9.95
C PHE A 117 12.71 0.31 -9.95
N VAL A 118 12.31 1.59 -9.92
CA VAL A 118 13.25 2.72 -9.89
C VAL A 118 13.46 3.12 -8.43
N PRO A 119 14.69 3.03 -7.90
CA PRO A 119 15.01 3.49 -6.55
C PRO A 119 14.58 4.94 -6.33
N GLY A 120 13.92 5.23 -5.21
CA GLY A 120 13.39 6.56 -4.89
C GLY A 120 11.99 6.85 -5.44
N LEU A 121 11.68 6.41 -6.68
CA LEU A 121 10.32 6.54 -7.23
C LEU A 121 9.33 5.57 -6.58
N ASN A 122 9.79 4.41 -6.07
CA ASN A 122 8.93 3.48 -5.34
C ASN A 122 8.18 4.14 -4.16
N LEU A 123 8.84 5.04 -3.43
CA LEU A 123 8.26 5.80 -2.34
C LEU A 123 7.19 6.76 -2.87
N ILE A 124 7.53 7.52 -3.91
CA ILE A 124 6.60 8.45 -4.58
C ILE A 124 5.34 7.73 -5.05
N VAL A 125 5.49 6.58 -5.73
CA VAL A 125 4.36 5.79 -6.22
C VAL A 125 3.53 5.25 -5.07
N GLY A 126 4.18 4.86 -3.97
CA GLY A 126 3.50 4.46 -2.74
C GLY A 126 2.65 5.59 -2.15
N LEU A 127 3.19 6.82 -2.10
CA LEU A 127 2.45 7.99 -1.62
C LEU A 127 1.29 8.36 -2.57
N ARG A 128 1.52 8.32 -3.88
CA ARG A 128 0.48 8.49 -4.91
C ARG A 128 -0.63 7.46 -4.72
N GLN A 129 -0.29 6.18 -4.52
CA GLN A 129 -1.26 5.12 -4.29
C GLN A 129 -2.18 5.43 -3.11
N ILE A 130 -1.63 5.93 -2.01
CA ILE A 130 -2.42 6.30 -0.82
C ILE A 130 -3.38 7.44 -1.16
N HIS A 131 -2.85 8.49 -1.80
CA HIS A 131 -3.61 9.68 -2.16
C HIS A 131 -4.76 9.36 -3.12
N PHE A 132 -4.47 8.72 -4.25
CA PHE A 132 -5.47 8.40 -5.27
C PHE A 132 -6.50 7.40 -4.76
N LEU A 133 -6.10 6.39 -3.97
CA LEU A 133 -7.09 5.50 -3.35
C LEU A 133 -8.02 6.26 -2.40
N SER A 134 -7.48 7.20 -1.61
CA SER A 134 -8.29 8.06 -0.74
C SER A 134 -9.25 8.94 -1.53
N GLN A 135 -8.78 9.54 -2.64
CA GLN A 135 -9.62 10.37 -3.51
C GLN A 135 -10.72 9.56 -4.19
N PHE A 136 -10.42 8.35 -4.64
CA PHE A 136 -11.40 7.44 -5.22
C PHE A 136 -12.54 7.17 -4.25
N TRP A 137 -12.23 6.75 -3.01
CA TRP A 137 -13.26 6.51 -2.00
C TRP A 137 -14.03 7.76 -1.60
N ALA A 138 -13.37 8.91 -1.53
CA ALA A 138 -14.01 10.18 -1.26
C ALA A 138 -15.06 10.51 -2.34
N ARG A 139 -14.69 10.31 -3.61
CA ARG A 139 -15.55 10.54 -4.76
C ARG A 139 -16.76 9.61 -4.77
N GLU A 140 -16.56 8.32 -4.55
CA GLU A 140 -17.66 7.33 -4.50
C GLU A 140 -18.65 7.62 -3.36
N GLN A 141 -18.19 8.26 -2.28
CA GLN A 141 -19.04 8.67 -1.16
C GLN A 141 -19.63 10.09 -1.32
N GLY A 142 -19.28 10.82 -2.38
CA GLY A 142 -19.67 12.21 -2.57
C GLY A 142 -19.07 13.18 -1.55
N ILE A 143 -17.97 12.82 -0.89
CA ILE A 143 -17.30 13.66 0.11
C ILE A 143 -16.03 14.29 -0.46
N LEU A 144 -15.69 15.48 0.01
CA LEU A 144 -14.43 16.15 -0.31
C LEU A 144 -13.40 15.84 0.77
N VAL A 145 -12.30 15.20 0.36
CA VAL A 145 -11.14 14.96 1.23
C VAL A 145 -10.08 15.99 0.89
N LYS A 146 -9.88 16.95 1.79
CA LYS A 146 -8.81 17.94 1.69
C LYS A 146 -7.49 17.27 2.07
N ASP A 147 -6.55 17.17 1.12
CA ASP A 147 -5.26 16.52 1.34
C ASP A 147 -4.13 17.50 1.04
N ALA A 148 -3.87 18.37 2.02
CA ALA A 148 -2.93 19.49 1.88
C ALA A 148 -1.52 19.05 1.47
N LEU A 149 -1.07 17.83 1.77
CA LEU A 149 0.26 17.36 1.34
C LEU A 149 0.31 16.99 -0.14
N ALA A 150 -0.73 16.35 -0.65
CA ALA A 150 -0.77 15.96 -2.05
C ALA A 150 -1.12 17.16 -2.95
N GLU A 151 -1.99 18.06 -2.49
CA GLU A 151 -2.36 19.29 -3.20
C GLU A 151 -1.15 20.23 -3.40
N ASN A 152 -0.21 20.25 -2.45
CA ASN A 152 0.99 21.09 -2.53
C ASN A 152 2.18 20.46 -3.27
N ILE A 153 2.09 19.17 -3.64
CA ILE A 153 3.18 18.46 -4.33
C ILE A 153 2.62 17.92 -5.66
N PRO A 154 2.84 18.63 -6.78
CA PRO A 154 2.31 18.23 -8.10
C PRO A 154 2.69 16.81 -8.50
N LEU A 155 3.87 16.34 -8.07
CA LEU A 155 4.36 15.00 -8.38
C LEU A 155 3.54 13.88 -7.70
N LEU A 156 2.79 14.22 -6.63
CA LEU A 156 1.92 13.31 -5.88
C LEU A 156 0.44 13.38 -6.28
N SER A 157 -0.02 14.53 -6.79
CA SER A 157 -1.43 14.78 -7.16
C SER A 157 -1.70 14.81 -8.65
N ALA A 158 -0.69 15.09 -9.49
CA ALA A 158 -0.91 15.24 -10.92
C ALA A 158 -1.11 13.87 -11.59
N ASN A 159 -2.29 13.70 -12.19
CA ASN A 159 -2.65 12.57 -13.05
C ASN A 159 -2.11 12.82 -14.48
N VAL A 160 -0.79 13.04 -14.58
CA VAL A 160 -0.05 13.30 -15.84
C VAL A 160 0.00 12.09 -16.73
#